data_AF-L8JBT0-F1
#
_entry.id   AF-L8JBT0-F1
#
_cell.length_a   1.000
_cell.length_b   1.000
_cell.length_c   1.000
_cell.angle_alpha   90.00
_cell.angle_beta   90.00
_cell.angle_gamma   90.00
#
_symmetry.space_group_name_H-M   'P 1'
#
loop_
_entity.id
_entity.type
_entity.pdbx_description
1 polymer ?
#
loop_
_entity_poly.entity_id
_entity_poly.type
_entity_poly.pdbx_seq_one_letter_code
_entity_poly.pdbx_strand_id
1 'polypeptide(L)'
;MAHWPWDKSSSEQHSTLSVFQEELQAALLHPLNITMPKDRRLNPLLDLLKSEQNPPKLIEIEKMIGASSKTIGRIFLRETGLSYQAWRQQWRLMKAMEMLTDKQSVHYVAQQLDFSSSSAFIAFFQKHTNQTPGRFIAA
;
A
#
# COMPACT_ATOMS: atom_id res chain seq x y z
N MET A 1 18.12 -3.54 15.56
CA MET A 1 19.18 -4.51 15.92
C MET A 1 18.63 -5.43 16.99
N ALA A 2 18.81 -6.75 16.87
CA ALA A 2 18.28 -7.71 17.84
C ALA A 2 19.20 -7.78 19.08
N HIS A 3 18.70 -7.40 20.26
CA HIS A 3 19.42 -7.41 21.55
C HIS A 3 19.37 -8.77 22.29
N TRP A 4 19.60 -9.88 21.59
CA TRP A 4 19.34 -11.21 22.15
C TRP A 4 20.68 -11.82 22.58
N PRO A 5 20.80 -12.41 23.79
CA PRO A 5 22.00 -13.11 24.19
C PRO A 5 22.29 -14.28 23.24
N TRP A 6 23.53 -14.43 22.79
CA TRP A 6 23.96 -15.48 21.87
C TRP A 6 24.17 -16.84 22.57
N ASP A 7 24.15 -16.85 23.89
CA ASP A 7 24.45 -17.98 24.79
C ASP A 7 23.19 -18.59 25.45
N LYS A 8 22.00 -18.35 24.87
CA LYS A 8 20.74 -18.93 25.36
C LYS A 8 20.80 -20.46 25.42
N SER A 9 20.28 -21.04 26.49
CA SER A 9 20.12 -22.49 26.63
C SER A 9 19.19 -23.06 25.56
N SER A 10 19.37 -24.33 25.19
CA SER A 10 18.57 -24.97 24.13
C SER A 10 17.06 -24.95 24.40
N SER A 11 16.63 -24.95 25.67
CA SER A 11 15.21 -24.84 26.03
C SER A 11 14.67 -23.43 25.82
N GLU A 12 15.44 -22.39 26.18
CA GLU A 12 15.04 -20.99 25.94
C GLU A 12 15.00 -20.65 24.45
N GLN A 13 15.89 -21.23 23.66
CA GLN A 13 15.86 -21.11 22.20
C GLN A 13 14.57 -21.69 21.63
N HIS A 14 14.15 -22.88 22.09
CA HIS A 14 12.88 -23.49 21.67
C HIS A 14 11.67 -22.62 22.06
N SER A 15 11.62 -22.12 23.28
CA SER A 15 10.54 -21.23 23.72
C SER A 15 10.50 -19.92 22.92
N THR A 16 11.67 -19.31 22.65
CA THR A 16 11.75 -18.09 21.85
C THR A 16 11.28 -18.32 20.41
N LEU A 17 11.67 -19.44 19.79
CA LEU A 17 11.24 -19.82 18.45
C LEU A 17 9.72 -20.04 18.39
N SER A 18 9.15 -20.71 19.39
CA SER A 18 7.70 -20.95 19.50
C SER A 18 6.92 -19.63 19.57
N VAL A 19 7.33 -18.72 20.46
CA VAL A 19 6.70 -17.39 20.58
C VAL A 19 6.85 -16.60 19.28
N PHE A 20 8.03 -16.62 18.65
CA PHE A 20 8.22 -15.97 17.36
C PHE A 20 7.29 -16.52 16.29
N GLN A 21 7.11 -17.85 16.21
CA GLN A 21 6.19 -18.48 15.27
C GLN A 21 4.73 -18.10 15.55
N GLU A 22 4.32 -18.09 16.81
CA GLU A 22 2.98 -17.65 17.23
C GLU A 22 2.72 -16.19 16.86
N GLU A 23 3.66 -15.29 17.15
CA GLU A 23 3.57 -13.88 16.79
C GLU A 23 3.54 -13.68 15.27
N LEU A 24 4.34 -14.44 14.52
CA LEU A 24 4.36 -14.36 13.05
C LEU A 24 3.07 -14.90 12.42
N GLN A 25 2.44 -15.91 13.04
CA GLN A 25 1.12 -16.41 12.64
C GLN A 25 -0.03 -15.47 13.03
N ALA A 26 0.07 -14.81 14.19
CA ALA A 26 -0.91 -13.84 14.68
C ALA A 26 -0.76 -12.45 14.03
N ALA A 27 0.39 -12.19 13.38
CA ALA A 27 0.65 -10.93 12.70
C ALA A 27 -0.39 -10.68 11.61
N LEU A 28 -1.05 -9.53 11.70
CA LEU A 28 -1.95 -9.05 10.66
C LEU A 28 -1.15 -8.82 9.37
N LEU A 29 -1.29 -9.73 8.41
CA LEU A 29 -0.79 -9.55 7.06
C LEU A 29 -1.49 -8.34 6.44
N HIS A 30 -0.81 -7.19 6.47
CA HIS A 30 -1.19 -6.06 5.64
C HIS A 30 -0.65 -6.38 4.26
N PRO A 31 -1.48 -6.56 3.21
CA PRO A 31 -0.98 -6.76 1.86
C PRO A 31 -0.31 -5.46 1.41
N LEU A 32 0.97 -5.33 1.71
CA LEU A 32 1.84 -4.27 1.22
C LEU A 32 2.29 -4.54 -0.23
N ASN A 33 1.77 -5.61 -0.83
CA ASN A 33 2.02 -5.97 -2.22
C ASN A 33 0.78 -5.66 -3.06
N ILE A 34 0.95 -4.75 -4.03
CA ILE A 34 -0.06 -4.48 -5.02
C ILE A 34 0.10 -5.41 -6.22
N THR A 35 -0.95 -6.15 -6.55
CA THR A 35 -0.99 -6.92 -7.80
C THR A 35 -1.37 -5.98 -8.93
N MET A 36 -0.51 -5.88 -9.95
CA MET A 36 -0.81 -5.12 -11.15
C MET A 36 -1.73 -5.94 -12.07
N PRO A 37 -2.80 -5.33 -12.61
CA PRO A 37 -3.63 -6.01 -13.59
C PRO A 37 -2.85 -6.25 -14.89
N LYS A 38 -3.23 -7.29 -15.63
CA LYS A 38 -2.56 -7.73 -16.87
C LYS A 38 -3.46 -7.62 -18.11
N ASP A 39 -4.76 -7.32 -17.94
CA ASP A 39 -5.68 -7.13 -19.06
C ASP A 39 -5.20 -6.01 -20.00
N ARG A 40 -5.11 -6.31 -21.29
CA ARG A 40 -4.68 -5.36 -22.34
C ARG A 40 -5.48 -4.06 -22.35
N ARG A 41 -6.75 -4.11 -21.95
CA ARG A 41 -7.62 -2.90 -21.88
C ARG A 41 -7.11 -1.90 -20.85
N LEU A 42 -6.38 -2.36 -19.83
CA LEU A 42 -5.81 -1.54 -18.78
C LEU A 42 -4.41 -1.01 -19.14
N ASN A 43 -3.86 -1.30 -20.32
CA ASN A 43 -2.57 -0.77 -20.77
C ASN A 43 -2.46 0.75 -20.66
N PRO A 44 -3.47 1.58 -21.03
CA PRO A 44 -3.38 3.03 -20.86
C PRO A 44 -3.16 3.45 -19.41
N LEU A 45 -3.80 2.76 -18.46
CA LEU A 45 -3.57 2.96 -17.03
C LEU A 45 -2.15 2.53 -16.65
N LEU A 46 -1.71 1.35 -17.10
CA LEU A 46 -0.36 0.85 -16.77
C LEU A 46 0.74 1.77 -17.30
N ASP A 47 0.57 2.34 -18.49
CA ASP A 47 1.54 3.26 -19.09
C ASP A 47 1.56 4.61 -18.35
N LEU A 48 0.41 5.09 -17.88
CA LEU A 48 0.33 6.25 -16.99
C LEU A 48 1.11 6.01 -15.69
N LEU A 49 0.95 4.85 -15.07
CA LEU A 49 1.67 4.51 -13.83
C LEU A 49 3.19 4.38 -14.04
N LYS A 50 3.63 3.88 -15.20
CA LYS A 50 5.07 3.85 -15.56
C LYS A 50 5.66 5.25 -15.72
N SER A 51 4.84 6.25 -16.01
CA SER A 51 5.26 7.65 -16.07
C SER A 51 5.19 8.37 -14.72
N GLU A 52 5.15 7.61 -13.61
CA GLU A 52 5.08 8.12 -12.22
C GLU A 52 3.84 8.99 -11.93
N GLN A 53 2.77 8.84 -12.71
CA GLN A 53 1.52 9.55 -12.47
C GLN A 53 0.60 8.75 -11.55
N ASN A 54 -0.25 9.46 -10.80
CA ASN A 54 -1.21 8.83 -9.91
C ASN A 54 -2.34 8.11 -10.68
N PRO A 55 -2.84 6.98 -10.16
CA PRO A 55 -4.02 6.34 -10.71
C PRO A 55 -5.23 7.31 -10.68
N PRO A 56 -5.85 7.59 -11.82
CA PRO A 56 -6.91 8.57 -11.94
C PRO A 56 -8.22 8.11 -11.28
N LYS A 57 -9.24 8.96 -11.25
CA LYS A 57 -10.56 8.56 -10.74
C LYS A 57 -11.22 7.55 -11.69
N LEU A 58 -12.15 6.76 -11.17
CA LEU A 58 -12.82 5.71 -11.98
C LEU A 58 -13.47 6.28 -13.25
N ILE A 59 -14.12 7.44 -13.16
CA ILE A 59 -14.76 8.13 -14.31
C ILE A 59 -13.73 8.51 -15.38
N GLU A 60 -12.53 8.91 -14.99
CA GLU A 60 -11.45 9.25 -15.92
C GLU A 60 -10.91 7.99 -16.59
N ILE A 61 -10.82 6.88 -15.87
CA ILE A 61 -10.48 5.58 -16.45
C ILE A 61 -11.53 5.10 -17.44
N GLU A 62 -12.81 5.24 -17.12
CA GLU A 62 -13.89 4.87 -18.04
C GLU A 62 -13.73 5.60 -19.39
N LYS A 63 -13.43 6.91 -19.34
CA LYS A 63 -13.19 7.73 -20.53
C LYS A 63 -11.92 7.32 -21.27
N MET A 64 -10.84 7.03 -20.55
CA MET A 64 -9.54 6.65 -21.12
C MET A 64 -9.58 5.28 -21.80
N ILE A 65 -10.30 4.33 -21.23
CA ILE A 65 -10.32 2.91 -21.66
C ILE A 65 -11.54 2.58 -22.53
N GLY A 66 -12.60 3.40 -22.47
CA GLY A 66 -13.85 3.16 -23.19
C GLY A 66 -14.67 1.99 -22.62
N ALA A 67 -14.45 1.64 -21.35
CA ALA A 67 -15.15 0.56 -20.67
C ALA A 67 -15.94 1.09 -19.47
N SER A 68 -17.11 0.51 -19.19
CA SER A 68 -17.91 0.89 -18.02
C SER A 68 -17.22 0.54 -16.69
N SER A 69 -17.56 1.24 -15.62
CA SER A 69 -17.15 0.95 -14.23
C SER A 69 -17.37 -0.50 -13.86
N LYS A 70 -18.48 -1.11 -14.31
CA LYS A 70 -18.81 -2.52 -14.04
C LYS A 70 -17.80 -3.45 -14.71
N THR A 71 -17.43 -3.16 -15.95
CA THR A 71 -16.42 -3.93 -16.69
C THR A 71 -15.05 -3.78 -16.05
N ILE A 72 -14.62 -2.55 -15.73
CA ILE A 72 -13.34 -2.26 -15.09
C ILE A 72 -13.26 -2.95 -13.72
N GLY A 73 -14.29 -2.78 -12.89
CA GLY A 73 -14.37 -3.41 -11.58
C GLY A 73 -14.28 -4.93 -11.64
N ARG A 74 -14.92 -5.57 -12.64
CA ARG A 74 -14.81 -7.02 -12.85
C ARG A 74 -13.40 -7.46 -13.25
N ILE A 75 -12.72 -6.69 -14.10
CA ILE A 75 -11.34 -6.98 -14.51
C ILE A 75 -10.41 -6.89 -13.29
N PHE A 76 -10.47 -5.79 -12.54
CA PHE A 76 -9.69 -5.61 -11.32
C PHE A 76 -9.95 -6.70 -10.28
N LEU A 77 -11.22 -7.00 -10.01
CA LEU A 77 -11.55 -8.04 -9.03
C LEU A 77 -11.03 -9.42 -9.46
N ARG A 78 -11.14 -9.75 -10.74
CA ARG A 78 -10.66 -11.02 -11.30
C ARG A 78 -9.13 -11.15 -11.23
N GLU A 79 -8.40 -10.07 -11.48
CA GLU A 79 -6.94 -10.12 -11.66
C GLU A 79 -6.14 -9.75 -10.41
N THR A 80 -6.67 -8.83 -9.60
CA THR A 80 -5.98 -8.32 -8.41
C THR A 80 -6.69 -8.71 -7.11
N GLY A 81 -7.89 -9.30 -7.18
CA GLY A 81 -8.72 -9.61 -6.01
C GLY A 81 -9.37 -8.39 -5.36
N LEU A 82 -9.24 -7.20 -5.96
CA LEU A 82 -9.70 -5.94 -5.36
C LEU A 82 -10.60 -5.16 -6.32
N SER A 83 -11.51 -4.36 -5.76
CA SER A 83 -12.16 -3.33 -6.57
C SER A 83 -11.16 -2.26 -6.99
N TYR A 84 -11.42 -1.55 -8.09
CA TYR A 84 -10.54 -0.47 -8.53
C TYR A 84 -10.28 0.59 -7.44
N GLN A 85 -11.31 0.94 -6.66
CA GLN A 85 -11.18 1.91 -5.56
C GLN A 85 -10.25 1.40 -4.46
N ALA A 86 -10.39 0.14 -4.04
CA ALA A 86 -9.53 -0.47 -3.03
C ALA A 86 -8.09 -0.58 -3.53
N TRP A 87 -7.92 -1.06 -4.77
CA TRP A 87 -6.62 -1.14 -5.43
C TRP A 87 -5.94 0.24 -5.53
N ARG A 88 -6.70 1.28 -5.91
CA ARG A 88 -6.23 2.67 -5.99
C ARG A 88 -5.79 3.22 -4.63
N GLN A 89 -6.52 2.91 -3.56
CA GLN A 89 -6.14 3.29 -2.20
C GLN A 89 -4.85 2.60 -1.77
N GLN A 90 -4.72 1.29 -2.03
CA GLN A 90 -3.50 0.55 -1.73
C GLN A 90 -2.30 1.08 -2.52
N TRP A 91 -2.47 1.40 -3.81
CA TRP A 91 -1.41 2.03 -4.61
C TRP A 91 -0.94 3.35 -3.98
N ARG A 92 -1.88 4.25 -3.64
CA ARG A 92 -1.55 5.55 -3.03
C ARG A 92 -0.85 5.39 -1.69
N LEU A 93 -1.23 4.38 -0.92
CA LEU A 93 -0.59 4.08 0.35
C LEU A 93 0.85 3.60 0.16
N MET A 94 1.09 2.70 -0.79
CA MET A 94 2.45 2.23 -1.10
C MET A 94 3.35 3.36 -1.58
N LYS A 95 2.86 4.19 -2.52
CA LYS A 95 3.62 5.36 -2.99
C LYS A 95 3.87 6.37 -1.86
N ALA A 96 2.91 6.55 -0.95
CA ALA A 96 3.12 7.37 0.23
C ALA A 96 4.26 6.83 1.10
N MET A 97 4.26 5.52 1.39
CA MET A 97 5.32 4.90 2.19
C MET A 97 6.70 5.09 1.53
N GLU A 98 6.80 4.82 0.22
CA GLU A 98 8.02 5.04 -0.58
C GLU A 98 8.54 6.48 -0.41
N MET A 99 7.70 7.48 -0.68
CA MET A 99 8.10 8.88 -0.59
C MET A 99 8.44 9.32 0.84
N LEU A 100 7.74 8.82 1.85
CA LEU A 100 8.03 9.12 3.26
C LEU A 100 9.39 8.54 3.67
N THR A 101 9.72 7.32 3.22
CA THR A 101 11.04 6.70 3.44
C THR A 101 12.16 7.49 2.75
N ASP A 102 11.88 8.11 1.60
CA ASP A 102 12.78 9.06 0.92
C ASP A 102 12.89 10.43 1.62
N LYS A 103 12.42 10.53 2.88
CA LYS A 103 12.45 11.73 3.74
C LYS A 103 11.71 12.93 3.15
N GLN A 104 10.75 12.70 2.25
CA GLN A 104 9.89 13.76 1.75
C GLN A 104 8.96 14.25 2.86
N SER A 105 8.66 15.55 2.86
CA SER A 105 7.76 16.12 3.87
C SER A 105 6.33 15.60 3.70
N VAL A 106 5.60 15.45 4.82
CA VAL A 106 4.19 15.01 4.83
C VAL A 106 3.32 15.90 3.92
N HIS A 107 3.60 17.20 3.87
CA HIS A 107 2.91 18.14 3.01
C HIS A 107 3.17 17.87 1.51
N TYR A 108 4.44 17.64 1.15
CA TYR A 108 4.81 17.32 -0.23
C TYR A 108 4.18 16.00 -0.69
N VAL A 109 4.21 14.96 0.14
CA VAL A 109 3.57 13.66 -0.16
C VAL A 109 2.07 13.81 -0.36
N ALA A 110 1.39 14.60 0.49
CA ALA A 110 -0.04 14.86 0.34
C ALA A 110 -0.37 15.53 -1.01
N GLN A 111 0.43 16.53 -1.41
CA GLN A 111 0.26 17.21 -2.69
C GLN A 111 0.51 16.25 -3.87
N GLN A 112 1.62 15.51 -3.84
CA GLN A 112 2.01 14.61 -4.92
C GLN A 112 1.02 13.45 -5.13
N LEU A 113 0.29 13.04 -4.10
CA LEU A 113 -0.72 11.98 -4.19
C LEU A 113 -2.15 12.50 -4.38
N ASP A 114 -2.31 13.76 -4.76
CA ASP A 114 -3.60 14.44 -5.00
C ASP A 114 -4.54 14.45 -3.79
N PHE A 115 -4.01 14.64 -2.57
CA PHE A 115 -4.85 14.93 -1.41
C PHE A 115 -5.17 16.43 -1.33
N SER A 116 -6.39 16.75 -0.89
CA SER A 116 -6.82 18.15 -0.73
C SER A 116 -6.09 18.88 0.41
N SER A 117 -5.54 18.15 1.37
CA SER A 117 -4.76 18.72 2.48
C SER A 117 -3.87 17.68 3.15
N SER A 118 -2.84 18.15 3.86
CA SER A 118 -2.00 17.28 4.70
C SER A 118 -2.81 16.51 5.75
N SER A 119 -3.85 17.13 6.33
CA SER A 119 -4.73 16.47 7.30
C SER A 119 -5.53 15.34 6.68
N ALA A 120 -6.03 15.51 5.44
CA ALA A 120 -6.73 14.45 4.71
C ALA A 120 -5.80 13.26 4.41
N PHE A 121 -4.54 13.55 4.06
CA PHE A 121 -3.52 12.53 3.89
C PHE A 121 -3.20 11.80 5.22
N ILE A 122 -2.99 12.53 6.32
CA ILE A 122 -2.71 11.92 7.63
C ILE A 122 -3.85 10.99 8.05
N ALA A 123 -5.11 11.43 7.93
CA ALA A 123 -6.27 10.61 8.24
C ALA A 123 -6.35 9.36 7.36
N PHE A 124 -6.08 9.50 6.05
CA PHE A 124 -6.01 8.37 5.13
C PHE A 124 -4.90 7.38 5.52
N PHE A 125 -3.70 7.87 5.80
CA PHE A 125 -2.53 7.04 6.13
C PHE A 125 -2.74 6.30 7.45
N GLN A 126 -3.25 6.99 8.48
CA GLN A 126 -3.55 6.41 9.78
C GLN A 126 -4.65 5.36 9.70
N LYS A 127 -5.67 5.57 8.87
CA LYS A 127 -6.72 4.56 8.65
C LYS A 127 -6.18 3.24 8.10
N HIS A 128 -5.12 3.28 7.30
CA HIS A 128 -4.58 2.08 6.65
C HIS A 128 -3.39 1.45 7.37
N THR A 129 -2.63 2.23 8.13
CA THR A 129 -1.40 1.76 8.81
C THR A 129 -1.49 1.75 10.32
N ASN A 130 -2.59 2.26 10.89
CA ASN A 130 -2.77 2.51 12.32
C ASN A 130 -1.72 3.45 12.95
N GLN A 131 -0.91 4.14 12.15
CA GLN A 131 0.12 5.06 12.60
C GLN A 131 0.07 6.37 11.81
N THR A 132 0.59 7.46 12.37
CA THR A 132 0.72 8.72 11.64
C THR A 132 1.96 8.69 10.75
N PRO A 133 1.98 9.42 9.61
CA PRO A 133 3.15 9.49 8.73
C PRO A 133 4.45 9.89 9.44
N GLY A 134 4.36 10.83 10.40
CA GLY A 134 5.52 11.28 11.17
C GLY A 134 6.08 10.19 12.08
N ARG A 135 5.21 9.37 12.69
CA ARG A 135 5.64 8.21 13.50
C ARG A 135 6.25 7.12 12.63
N PHE A 136 5.71 6.92 11.43
CA PHE A 136 6.23 5.94 10.46
C PHE A 136 7.67 6.24 10.03
N ILE A 137 8.03 7.51 9.82
CA ILE A 137 9.40 7.91 9.43
C ILE A 137 10.38 7.91 10.62
N ALA A 138 9.87 8.06 11.85
CA ALA A 138 10.69 8.08 13.06
C ALA A 138 11.04 6.69 13.61
N ALA A 139 10.43 5.63 13.06
CA ALA A 139 10.65 4.23 13.43
C ALA A 139 11.84 3.64 12.64
#